data_AF-A0A8J5QBD7-F1
#
_entry.id   AF-A0A8J5QBD7-F1
#
_cell.length_a   1.000
_cell.length_b   1.000
_cell.length_c   1.000
_cell.angle_alpha   90.00
_cell.angle_beta   90.00
_cell.angle_gamma   90.00
#
_symmetry.space_group_name_H-M   'P 1'
#
loop_
_entity.id
_entity.type
_entity.pdbx_description
1 polymer ?
#
loop_
_entity_poly.entity_id
_entity_poly.type
_entity_poly.pdbx_seq_one_letter_code
_entity_poly.pdbx_strand_id
1 'polypeptide(L)'
;MPIVQDVSQRKIVWTGISHNFWGAESAFTEVEGSAGSRRFKWAPNLDHLEESSQGKHAGEDSSALQSGYVSITPLRANFATASSALHGVEFVI
;
A
#
# COMPACT_ATOMS: atom_id res chain seq x y z
N MET A 1 -15.24 -7.98 -6.35
CA MET A 1 -15.22 -7.67 -4.91
C MET A 1 -16.45 -8.32 -4.28
N PRO A 2 -16.31 -9.40 -3.49
CA PRO A 2 -17.46 -9.98 -2.81
C PRO A 2 -18.02 -8.96 -1.81
N ILE A 3 -19.35 -8.80 -1.80
CA ILE A 3 -20.03 -7.97 -0.80
C ILE A 3 -19.95 -8.73 0.52
N VAL A 4 -19.23 -8.17 1.48
CA VAL A 4 -19.12 -8.73 2.82
C VAL A 4 -20.40 -8.35 3.58
N GLN A 5 -21.07 -9.33 4.18
CA GLN A 5 -22.23 -9.09 5.05
C GLN A 5 -21.77 -8.48 6.38
N ASP A 6 -22.68 -7.78 7.06
CA ASP A 6 -22.48 -7.21 8.40
C ASP A 6 -21.34 -6.17 8.54
N VAL A 7 -20.91 -5.56 7.43
CA VAL A 7 -19.88 -4.49 7.46
C VAL A 7 -20.28 -3.34 8.39
N SER A 8 -21.57 -3.01 8.46
CA SER A 8 -22.07 -1.94 9.34
C SER A 8 -21.97 -2.26 10.84
N GLN A 9 -21.86 -3.54 11.20
CA GLN A 9 -21.78 -3.99 12.60
C GLN A 9 -20.33 -4.10 13.10
N ARG A 10 -19.35 -4.02 12.19
CA ARG A 10 -17.93 -4.11 12.52
C ARG A 10 -17.46 -2.81 13.18
N LYS A 11 -16.55 -2.94 14.15
CA LYS A 11 -15.88 -1.80 14.77
C LYS A 11 -15.16 -0.97 13.69
N ILE A 12 -15.34 0.34 13.73
CA ILE A 12 -14.70 1.29 12.81
C ILE A 12 -13.46 1.87 13.51
N VAL A 13 -12.32 1.91 12.82
CA VAL A 13 -11.06 2.45 13.31
C VAL A 13 -10.40 3.34 12.25
N TRP A 14 -9.76 4.42 12.70
CA TRP A 14 -8.91 5.25 11.85
C TRP A 14 -7.51 4.65 11.78
N THR A 15 -6.93 4.59 10.59
CA THR A 15 -5.64 3.94 10.33
C THR A 15 -4.76 4.74 9.37
N GLY A 16 -3.47 4.44 9.38
CA GLY A 16 -2.54 4.80 8.30
C GLY A 16 -2.56 3.76 7.16
N ILE A 17 -1.93 4.11 6.04
CA ILE A 17 -1.77 3.19 4.89
C ILE A 17 -0.68 2.17 5.19
N SER A 18 -0.91 0.88 4.93
CA SER A 18 0.13 -0.14 5.09
C SER A 18 1.26 0.03 4.07
N HIS A 19 2.47 -0.36 4.48
CA HIS A 19 3.65 -0.38 3.62
C HIS A 19 3.81 -1.77 2.97
N ASN A 20 3.34 -1.90 1.72
CA ASN A 20 3.60 -3.11 0.93
C ASN A 20 4.99 -3.04 0.28
N PHE A 21 5.62 -4.20 0.07
CA PHE A 21 6.88 -4.30 -0.66
C PHE A 21 6.78 -5.34 -1.77
N TRP A 22 7.65 -5.20 -2.77
CA TRP A 22 7.84 -6.19 -3.82
C TRP A 22 9.12 -6.98 -3.55
N GLY A 23 9.06 -8.30 -3.65
CA GLY A 23 10.23 -9.17 -3.52
C GLY A 23 11.12 -9.19 -4.77
N ALA A 24 12.12 -10.08 -4.76
CA ALA A 24 12.91 -10.37 -5.96
C ALA A 24 12.02 -11.02 -7.03
N GLU A 25 12.13 -10.57 -8.27
CA GLU A 25 11.12 -10.71 -9.34
C GLU A 25 9.88 -9.82 -9.11
N SER A 26 9.98 -8.58 -9.60
CA SER A 26 8.99 -7.49 -9.43
C SER A 26 7.67 -7.76 -10.18
N ALA A 27 6.81 -6.74 -10.31
CA ALA A 27 5.57 -6.79 -11.08
C ALA A 27 5.73 -7.22 -12.57
N PHE A 28 6.97 -7.22 -13.06
CA PHE A 28 7.34 -7.52 -14.42
C PHE A 28 8.49 -8.52 -14.48
N THR A 29 8.39 -9.47 -15.41
CA THR A 29 9.47 -10.40 -15.76
C THR A 29 9.98 -10.03 -17.15
N GLU A 30 11.30 -9.89 -17.30
CA GLU A 30 11.92 -9.73 -18.61
C GLU A 30 11.75 -11.03 -19.42
N VAL A 31 11.35 -10.89 -20.68
CA VAL A 31 11.16 -12.00 -21.62
C VAL A 31 11.93 -11.72 -22.89
N GLU A 32 12.31 -12.80 -23.58
CA GLU A 32 13.06 -12.71 -24.84
C GLU A 32 12.36 -11.80 -25.85
N GLY A 33 13.12 -10.85 -26.40
CA GLY A 33 12.67 -9.92 -27.44
C GLY A 33 13.27 -10.26 -28.81
N SER A 34 12.63 -9.79 -29.88
CA SER A 34 13.21 -9.89 -31.22
C SER A 34 14.20 -8.75 -31.45
N ALA A 35 15.33 -9.05 -32.09
CA ALA A 35 16.26 -8.06 -32.69
C ALA A 35 16.52 -6.80 -31.82
N GLY A 36 17.02 -6.99 -30.60
CA GLY A 36 17.51 -5.89 -29.75
C GLY A 36 16.44 -5.15 -28.93
N SER A 37 15.17 -5.53 -29.01
CA SER A 37 14.14 -4.99 -28.12
C SER A 37 14.11 -5.72 -26.76
N ARG A 38 13.98 -4.99 -25.64
CA ARG A 38 13.63 -5.59 -24.34
C ARG A 38 12.12 -5.72 -24.24
N ARG A 39 11.62 -6.88 -23.82
CA ARG A 39 10.20 -7.12 -23.57
C ARG A 39 9.99 -7.50 -22.12
N PHE A 40 8.89 -7.04 -21.57
CA PHE A 40 8.48 -7.36 -20.20
C PHE A 40 7.06 -7.91 -20.26
N LYS A 41 6.82 -9.04 -19.61
CA LYS A 41 5.46 -9.51 -19.35
C LYS A 41 5.02 -8.99 -18.00
N TRP A 42 3.76 -8.58 -17.91
CA TRP A 42 3.12 -8.36 -16.61
C TRP A 42 2.99 -9.70 -15.91
N ALA A 43 3.66 -9.82 -14.76
CA ALA A 43 3.73 -11.06 -13.99
C ALA A 43 3.99 -10.70 -12.52
N PRO A 44 3.00 -10.12 -11.82
CA PRO A 44 3.15 -9.80 -10.41
C PRO A 44 3.36 -11.07 -9.60
N ASN A 45 4.51 -11.17 -8.94
CA ASN A 45 4.70 -12.12 -7.87
C ASN A 45 4.04 -11.56 -6.60
N LEU A 46 3.02 -12.26 -6.10
CA LEU A 46 2.26 -11.89 -4.89
C LEU A 46 2.66 -12.72 -3.67
N ASP A 47 3.63 -13.62 -3.79
CA ASP A 47 4.06 -14.50 -2.69
C ASP A 47 4.52 -13.68 -1.47
N HIS A 48 5.14 -12.52 -1.72
CA HIS A 48 5.58 -11.59 -0.69
C HIS A 48 4.53 -10.57 -0.26
N LEU A 49 3.37 -10.50 -0.93
CA LEU A 49 2.29 -9.58 -0.53
C LEU A 49 1.69 -9.99 0.81
N GLU A 50 1.58 -11.30 1.05
CA GLU A 50 1.09 -11.79 2.33
C GLU A 50 2.08 -11.43 3.45
N GLU A 51 3.38 -11.66 3.22
CA GLU A 51 4.45 -11.29 4.15
C GLU A 51 4.47 -9.78 4.44
N SER A 52 4.31 -8.94 3.42
CA SER A 52 4.22 -7.50 3.60
C SER A 52 3.00 -7.08 4.43
N SER A 53 1.91 -7.85 4.37
CA SER A 53 0.72 -7.62 5.20
C SER A 53 0.90 -8.10 6.66
N GLN A 54 1.81 -9.04 6.90
CA GLN A 54 2.03 -9.64 8.22
C GLN A 54 2.95 -8.80 9.12
N GLY A 55 3.63 -7.79 8.57
CA GLY A 55 4.33 -6.74 9.32
C GLY A 55 3.32 -5.85 10.07
N LYS A 56 2.77 -6.33 11.18
CA LYS A 56 1.74 -5.65 11.96
C LYS A 56 2.29 -4.42 12.67
N HIS A 57 2.29 -3.27 12.01
CA HIS A 57 2.50 -2.01 12.70
C HIS A 57 1.13 -1.57 13.25
N ALA A 58 1.05 -1.42 14.57
CA ALA A 58 -0.18 -0.98 15.21
C ALA A 58 -0.64 0.36 14.62
N GLY A 59 -1.87 0.41 14.10
CA GLY A 59 -2.43 1.60 13.47
C GLY A 59 -2.46 1.58 11.94
N GLU A 60 -1.94 0.54 11.28
CA GLU A 60 -2.10 0.34 9.83
C GLU A 60 -3.46 -0.31 9.47
N ASP A 61 -3.92 -0.04 8.25
CA ASP A 61 -5.17 -0.59 7.70
C ASP A 61 -5.15 -2.13 7.59
N SER A 62 -4.03 -2.73 7.22
CA SER A 62 -3.81 -4.18 7.19
C SER A 62 -4.14 -4.84 8.54
N SER A 63 -3.71 -4.25 9.65
CA SER A 63 -3.95 -4.73 11.01
C SER A 63 -5.43 -4.68 11.40
N ALA A 64 -6.13 -3.61 10.99
CA ALA A 64 -7.56 -3.46 11.21
C ALA A 64 -8.36 -4.53 10.45
N LEU A 65 -7.99 -4.79 9.19
CA LEU A 65 -8.63 -5.82 8.37
C LEU A 65 -8.42 -7.23 8.94
N GLN A 66 -7.19 -7.56 9.35
CA GLN A 66 -6.87 -8.84 10.01
C GLN A 66 -7.66 -9.03 11.33
N SER A 67 -7.98 -7.95 12.02
CA SER A 67 -8.79 -7.95 13.25
C SER A 67 -10.31 -7.96 12.98
N GLY A 68 -10.74 -7.96 11.72
CA GLY A 68 -12.15 -7.94 11.33
C GLY A 68 -12.83 -6.56 11.43
N TYR A 69 -12.06 -5.49 11.61
CA TYR A 69 -12.56 -4.13 11.72
C TYR A 69 -12.74 -3.47 10.35
N VAL A 70 -13.47 -2.36 10.33
CA VAL A 70 -13.52 -1.43 9.20
C VAL A 70 -12.42 -0.39 9.40
N SER A 71 -11.51 -0.29 8.44
CA SER A 71 -10.47 0.74 8.40
C SER A 71 -10.97 1.96 7.64
N ILE A 72 -10.68 3.15 8.18
CA ILE A 72 -10.78 4.42 7.47
C ILE A 72 -9.39 5.06 7.44
N THR A 73 -8.80 5.14 6.26
CA THR A 73 -7.47 5.75 6.03
C THR A 73 -7.62 7.10 5.32
N PRO A 74 -7.33 8.24 5.97
CA PRO A 74 -7.35 9.53 5.31
C PRO A 74 -6.16 9.65 4.36
N LEU A 75 -6.44 9.81 3.07
CA LEU A 75 -5.41 10.02 2.04
C LEU A 75 -5.18 11.51 1.80
N ARG A 76 -3.91 11.92 1.76
CA ARG A 76 -3.54 13.29 1.38
C ARG A 76 -3.65 13.45 -0.13
N ALA A 77 -4.29 14.52 -0.57
CA ALA A 77 -4.33 14.91 -1.99
C ALA A 77 -3.08 15.69 -2.43
N ASN A 78 -2.20 16.06 -1.49
CA ASN A 78 -0.92 16.69 -1.79
C ASN A 78 0.19 15.63 -1.81
N PHE A 79 0.80 15.44 -2.98
CA PHE A 79 1.91 14.52 -3.21
C PHE A 79 3.29 15.20 -3.09
N ALA A 80 3.33 16.50 -2.81
CA ALA A 80 4.59 17.18 -2.52
C ALA A 80 5.16 16.62 -1.21
N THR A 81 6.26 15.89 -1.33
CA THR A 81 7.05 15.45 -0.19
C THR A 81 7.65 16.71 0.41
N ALA A 82 7.19 17.12 1.59
CA ALA A 82 7.89 18.16 2.36
C ALA A 82 9.31 17.63 2.61
N SER A 83 10.30 18.24 1.95
CA SER A 83 11.70 18.03 2.33
C SER A 83 11.80 18.33 3.82
N SER A 84 12.39 17.42 4.59
CA SER A 84 12.58 17.57 6.04
C SER A 84 13.34 18.83 6.43
N ALA A 85 13.98 19.51 5.46
CA ALA A 85 14.64 20.80 5.62
C ALA A 85 13.70 22.00 5.86
N LEU A 86 12.38 21.86 5.69
CA LEU A 86 11.41 22.96 5.83
C LEU A 86 10.39 22.78 6.97
N HIS A 87 10.55 21.77 7.83
CA HIS A 87 9.74 21.70 9.06
C HIS A 87 10.09 22.88 9.97
N GLY A 88 9.21 23.88 10.07
CA GLY A 88 9.29 24.97 11.06
C GLY A 88 9.15 26.40 10.56
N VAL A 89 9.05 26.63 9.24
CA VAL A 89 8.67 27.95 8.71
C VAL A 89 7.23 27.92 8.22
N GLU A 90 6.33 28.27 9.12
CA GLU A 90 4.95 28.62 8.78
C GLU A 90 4.98 29.96 8.03
N PHE A 91 4.36 30.02 6.86
CA PHE A 91 4.11 31.29 6.18
C PHE A 91 3.01 32.03 6.95
N VAL A 92 3.41 33.07 7.68
CA VAL A 92 2.48 34.08 8.20
C VAL A 92 2.13 35.01 7.04
N ILE A 93 0.83 35.15 6.76
CA ILE A 93 0.25 36.02 5.74
C ILE A 93 0.17 37.45 6.29
#